data_AF-A0A527YL80-F1
#
_entry.id   AF-A0A527YL80-F1
#
_cell.length_a   1.000
_cell.length_b   1.000
_cell.length_c   1.000
_cell.angle_alpha   90.00
_cell.angle_beta   90.00
_cell.angle_gamma   90.00
#
_symmetry.space_group_name_H-M   'P 1'
#
loop_
_entity.id
_entity.type
_entity.pdbx_description
1 polymer ?
#
loop_
_entity_poly.entity_id
_entity_poly.type
_entity_poly.pdbx_seq_one_letter_code
_entity_poly.pdbx_strand_id
1 'polypeptide(L)'
;LERVDSGTVRIAGELLNGKSEDQIASFRGRNIGIVFQSFHLIPNMTALENVAVPLELAGHADPFGVAARELEAVGLSDRVTHYPG
;
A
#
# COMPACT_ATOMS: atom_id res chain seq x y z
N LEU A 1 -6.29 6.83 8.96
CA LEU A 1 -5.82 7.61 10.13
C LEU A 1 -7.05 8.30 10.67
N GLU A 2 -7.48 7.89 11.84
CA GLU A 2 -8.55 8.57 12.56
C GLU A 2 -8.13 10.02 12.84
N ARG A 3 -9.11 10.93 12.92
CA ARG A 3 -8.82 12.34 13.15
C ARG A 3 -8.22 12.48 14.55
N VAL A 4 -7.20 13.31 14.68
CA VAL A 4 -6.54 13.54 15.97
C VAL A 4 -7.43 14.47 16.81
N ASP A 5 -7.95 13.96 17.92
CA ASP A 5 -8.81 14.71 18.86
C ASP A 5 -8.05 15.88 19.52
N SER A 6 -6.77 15.63 19.84
CA SER A 6 -5.85 16.63 20.38
C SER A 6 -4.39 16.23 20.13
N GLY A 7 -3.49 17.22 20.08
CA GLY A 7 -2.07 17.00 19.80
C GLY A 7 -1.73 17.11 18.31
N THR A 8 -0.48 16.76 17.96
CA THR A 8 0.01 16.88 16.59
C THR A 8 0.72 15.62 16.11
N VAL A 9 0.58 15.32 14.82
CA VAL A 9 1.23 14.18 14.17
C VAL A 9 2.12 14.69 13.06
N ARG A 10 3.41 14.37 13.15
CA ARG A 10 4.42 14.67 12.14
C ARG A 10 5.05 13.37 11.63
N ILE A 11 5.00 13.16 10.31
CA ILE A 11 5.58 11.98 9.65
C ILE A 11 6.40 12.49 8.46
N ALA A 12 7.61 11.94 8.25
CA ALA A 12 8.52 12.39 7.20
C ALA A 12 8.75 13.91 7.17
N GLY A 13 8.74 14.57 8.33
CA GLY A 13 8.87 16.03 8.45
C GLY A 13 7.62 16.85 8.11
N GLU A 14 6.52 16.20 7.71
CA GLU A 14 5.25 16.84 7.34
C GLU A 14 4.24 16.79 8.49
N LEU A 15 3.64 17.94 8.83
CA LEU A 15 2.57 18.04 9.82
C LEU A 15 1.24 17.63 9.17
N LEU A 16 0.56 16.63 9.74
CA LEU A 16 -0.69 16.10 9.18
C LEU A 16 -1.95 16.80 9.71
N ASN A 17 -1.83 17.56 10.79
CA ASN A 17 -2.94 18.33 11.37
C ASN A 17 -3.54 19.30 10.37
N GLY A 18 -4.87 19.37 10.33
CA GLY A 18 -5.61 20.31 9.48
C GLY A 18 -5.65 19.96 7.99
N LYS A 19 -5.00 18.88 7.55
CA LYS A 19 -5.12 18.38 6.18
C LYS A 19 -6.51 17.81 5.92
N SER A 20 -6.99 17.98 4.68
CA SER A 20 -8.19 17.29 4.21
C SER A 20 -7.93 15.79 4.11
N GLU A 21 -9.01 15.00 4.06
CA GLU A 21 -8.90 13.56 3.90
C GLU A 21 -8.13 13.16 2.63
N ASP A 22 -8.37 13.86 1.52
CA ASP A 22 -7.67 13.64 0.24
C ASP A 22 -6.17 13.92 0.36
N GLN A 23 -5.79 14.99 1.05
CA GLN A 23 -4.38 15.31 1.29
C GLN A 23 -3.70 14.24 2.15
N ILE A 24 -4.40 13.74 3.18
CA ILE A 24 -3.89 12.64 3.99
C ILE A 24 -3.82 11.35 3.17
N ALA A 25 -4.80 11.07 2.30
CA ALA A 25 -4.80 9.89 1.43
C ALA A 25 -3.61 9.89 0.47
N SER A 26 -3.36 11.00 -0.22
CA SER A 26 -2.20 11.18 -1.08
C SER A 26 -0.87 11.08 -0.31
N PHE A 27 -0.81 11.61 0.92
CA PHE A 27 0.36 11.45 1.78
C PHE A 27 0.62 9.98 2.14
N ARG A 28 -0.44 9.25 2.54
CA ARG A 28 -0.36 7.82 2.89
C ARG A 28 0.17 7.00 1.72
N GLY A 29 -0.43 7.15 0.54
CA GLY A 29 -0.06 6.37 -0.65
C GLY A 29 1.41 6.53 -1.07
N ARG A 30 2.06 7.66 -0.69
CA ARG A 30 3.46 7.93 -1.02
C ARG A 30 4.45 7.60 0.08
N ASN A 31 4.05 7.62 1.35
CA ASN A 31 4.98 7.61 2.48
C ASN A 31 4.75 6.48 3.48
N ILE A 32 3.61 5.78 3.42
CA ILE A 32 3.21 4.83 4.45
C ILE A 32 2.76 3.52 3.81
N GLY A 33 3.48 2.43 4.10
CA GLY A 33 3.01 1.06 3.94
C GLY A 33 2.43 0.53 5.26
N ILE A 34 1.35 -0.24 5.20
CA ILE A 34 0.70 -0.84 6.39
C ILE A 34 0.71 -2.36 6.24
N VAL A 35 1.17 -3.06 7.27
CA VAL A 35 1.07 -4.53 7.39
C VAL A 35 0.06 -4.84 8.50
N PHE A 36 -0.98 -5.59 8.18
CA PHE A 36 -2.05 -5.96 9.11
C PHE A 36 -1.81 -7.34 9.73
N GLN A 37 -2.31 -7.58 10.94
CA GLN A 37 -2.23 -8.89 11.61
C GLN A 37 -3.05 -9.98 10.90
N SER A 38 -4.23 -9.61 10.40
CA SER A 38 -5.00 -10.43 9.46
C SER A 38 -4.80 -9.88 8.06
N PHE A 39 -4.44 -10.74 7.10
CA PHE A 39 -4.15 -10.32 5.74
C PHE A 39 -5.42 -9.80 5.06
N HIS A 40 -5.46 -8.50 4.74
CA HIS A 40 -6.55 -7.85 3.99
C HIS A 40 -6.30 -7.95 2.48
N LEU A 41 -6.01 -9.15 1.99
CA LEU A 41 -5.86 -9.39 0.56
C LEU A 41 -7.23 -9.44 -0.12
N ILE A 42 -7.29 -8.98 -1.37
CA ILE A 42 -8.47 -9.09 -2.21
C ILE A 42 -8.57 -10.57 -2.66
N PRO A 43 -9.62 -11.31 -2.24
CA PRO A 43 -9.66 -12.77 -2.37
C PRO A 43 -9.75 -13.26 -3.82
N ASN A 44 -10.26 -12.42 -4.73
CA ASN A 44 -10.43 -12.77 -6.14
C ASN A 44 -9.25 -12.28 -7.01
N MET A 45 -8.13 -11.93 -6.38
CA MET A 45 -6.91 -11.48 -7.04
C MET A 45 -5.76 -12.39 -6.64
N THR A 46 -4.88 -12.68 -7.58
CA THR A 46 -3.60 -13.36 -7.34
C THR A 46 -2.67 -12.51 -6.47
N ALA A 47 -1.59 -13.12 -5.97
CA ALA A 47 -0.55 -12.40 -5.24
C ALA A 47 0.03 -11.25 -6.09
N LEU A 48 0.26 -11.48 -7.39
CA LEU A 48 0.73 -10.45 -8.30
C LEU A 48 -0.24 -9.28 -8.41
N GLU A 49 -1.52 -9.55 -8.61
CA GLU A 49 -2.56 -8.52 -8.72
C GLU A 49 -2.73 -7.73 -7.42
N ASN A 50 -2.70 -8.40 -6.26
CA ASN A 50 -2.76 -7.73 -4.95
C ASN A 50 -1.60 -6.74 -4.73
N VAL A 51 -0.42 -7.03 -5.27
CA VAL A 51 0.75 -6.14 -5.18
C VAL A 51 0.72 -5.06 -6.29
N ALA A 52 0.19 -5.37 -7.48
CA ALA A 52 0.15 -4.45 -8.62
C ALA A 52 -0.92 -3.34 -8.48
N VAL A 53 -2.10 -3.65 -7.92
CA VAL A 53 -3.22 -2.69 -7.84
C VAL A 53 -2.85 -1.36 -7.16
N PRO A 54 -2.17 -1.34 -6.00
CA PRO A 54 -1.74 -0.08 -5.39
C PRO A 54 -0.75 0.71 -6.27
N LEU A 55 0.10 0.02 -7.04
CA LEU A 55 1.07 0.64 -7.95
C LEU A 55 0.36 1.26 -9.17
N GLU A 56 -0.68 0.60 -9.70
CA GLU A 56 -1.55 1.17 -10.74
C GLU A 56 -2.24 2.44 -10.27
N LEU A 57 -2.83 2.41 -9.07
CA LEU A 57 -3.49 3.59 -8.48
C LEU A 57 -2.51 4.74 -8.19
N ALA A 58 -1.24 4.41 -7.94
CA ALA A 58 -0.16 5.38 -7.79
C ALA A 58 0.42 5.87 -9.13
N GLY A 59 -0.03 5.32 -10.27
CA GLY A 59 0.38 5.75 -11.61
C GLY A 59 1.75 5.24 -12.07
N HIS A 60 2.21 4.10 -11.54
CA HIS A 60 3.44 3.48 -12.03
C HIS A 60 3.31 3.01 -13.48
N ALA A 61 4.37 3.20 -14.27
CA ALA A 61 4.39 2.82 -15.69
C ALA A 61 4.42 1.30 -15.94
N ASP A 62 5.03 0.55 -15.01
CA ASP A 62 5.10 -0.92 -15.05
C ASP A 62 4.75 -1.50 -13.67
N PRO A 63 3.47 -1.50 -13.29
CA PRO A 63 3.04 -1.93 -11.96
C PRO A 63 3.24 -3.44 -11.78
N PHE A 64 3.02 -4.24 -12.82
CA PHE A 64 3.18 -5.70 -12.77
C PHE A 64 4.65 -6.13 -12.70
N GLY A 65 5.55 -5.49 -13.45
CA GLY A 65 6.98 -5.80 -13.37
C GLY A 65 7.58 -5.41 -12.02
N VAL A 66 7.16 -4.28 -11.45
CA VAL A 66 7.54 -3.92 -10.06
C VAL A 66 6.95 -4.92 -9.07
N ALA A 67 5.67 -5.28 -9.18
CA ALA A 67 5.04 -6.24 -8.29
C ALA A 67 5.72 -7.62 -8.30
N ALA A 68 6.11 -8.11 -9.47
CA ALA A 68 6.85 -9.38 -9.60
C ALA A 68 8.21 -9.33 -8.88
N ARG A 69 8.95 -8.23 -9.02
CA ARG A 69 10.23 -8.02 -8.34
C ARG A 69 10.08 -7.93 -6.83
N GLU A 70 9.03 -7.26 -6.33
CA GLU A 70 8.77 -7.16 -4.89
C GLU A 70 8.37 -8.53 -4.32
N LEU A 71 7.58 -9.32 -5.04
CA LEU A 71 7.27 -10.71 -4.67
C LEU A 71 8.53 -11.58 -4.62
N GLU A 72 9.44 -11.43 -5.59
CA GLU A 72 10.74 -12.11 -5.57
C GLU A 72 11.58 -11.70 -4.35
N ALA A 73 11.64 -10.40 -4.04
CA ALA A 73 12.41 -9.87 -2.92
C ALA A 73 11.95 -10.42 -1.55
N VAL A 74 10.68 -10.81 -1.44
CA VAL A 74 10.13 -11.46 -0.23
C VAL A 74 10.06 -12.99 -0.31
N GLY A 75 10.63 -13.60 -1.36
CA GLY A 75 10.71 -15.05 -1.51
C GLY A 75 9.42 -15.72 -2.00
N LEU A 76 8.56 -14.98 -2.72
CA LEU A 76 7.24 -15.43 -3.19
C LEU A 76 7.15 -15.58 -4.72
N SER A 77 8.28 -15.74 -5.42
CA SER A 77 8.31 -15.90 -6.89
C SER A 77 7.40 -17.03 -7.40
N ASP A 78 7.31 -18.14 -6.67
CA ASP A 78 6.47 -19.30 -7.07
C ASP A 78 4.97 -19.07 -6.79
N ARG A 79 4.63 -18.00 -6.07
CA ARG A 79 3.26 -17.69 -5.60
C ARG A 79 2.58 -16.62 -6.43
N VAL A 80 3.22 -16.11 -7.48
CA VAL A 80 2.74 -15.01 -8.34
C VAL A 80 1.29 -15.19 -8.79
N THR A 81 0.89 -16.41 -9.17
CA THR A 81 -0.47 -16.73 -9.66
C THR A 81 -1.42 -17.27 -8.59
N HIS A 82 -1.00 -17.36 -7.33
CA HIS A 82 -1.83 -17.93 -6.27
C HIS A 82 -2.83 -16.90 -5.73
N TYR A 83 -4.06 -17.35 -5.51
CA TYR A 83 -5.06 -16.60 -4.74
C TYR A 83 -4.77 -16.69 -3.24
N PRO A 84 -5.26 -15.76 -2.41
CA PRO A 84 -5.16 -15.83 -0.96
C PRO A 84 -5.79 -17.12 -0.41
N GLY A 85 -5.05 -17.83 0.44
CA GLY A 85 -5.46 -19.10 1.04
C GLY A 85 -4.49 -20.22 0.69
#